data_AF-A0A7J7GKB1-F1
#
_entry.id   AF-A0A7J7GKB1-F1
#
_cell.length_a   1.000
_cell.length_b   1.000
_cell.length_c   1.000
_cell.angle_alpha   90.00
_cell.angle_beta   90.00
_cell.angle_gamma   90.00
#
_symmetry.space_group_name_H-M   'P 1'
#
loop_
_entity.id
_entity.type
_entity.pdbx_description
1 polymer ?
#
loop_
_entity_poly.entity_id
_entity_poly.type
_entity_poly.pdbx_seq_one_letter_code
_entity_poly.pdbx_strand_id
1 'polypeptide(L)'
;MQAALCSIRIIKKVPDLAEIFINPAAALLKEKHHGILITGLQLCTDLCKVSSEALECFRKKCTESVVKALKDIVSSPYAPEYDVSGIADPFLHIRLLKFLRILGQGDADASERMNDILAQVATKTESNKNAGNAILCECVETIMSIEDSGGLRVLAVTILGKFLSNRDNNIRYVALNMLMKAAVDTQVVQRHRATILECVKDSDATIRKRAHRTTGQLSPQSSG
;
A
#
# COMPACT_ATOMS: atom_id res chain seq x y z
N MET A 1 22.07 -3.78 -8.10
CA MET A 1 21.20 -4.52 -7.16
C MET A 1 21.94 -5.00 -5.90
N GLN A 2 23.08 -5.71 -6.02
CA GLN A 2 23.88 -6.15 -4.86
C GLN A 2 24.42 -4.99 -3.99
N ALA A 3 24.85 -3.88 -4.60
CA ALA A 3 25.35 -2.71 -3.87
C ALA A 3 24.30 -2.10 -2.93
N ALA A 4 23.03 -1.95 -3.37
CA ALA A 4 21.97 -1.42 -2.53
C ALA A 4 21.58 -2.37 -1.39
N LEU A 5 21.58 -3.69 -1.62
CA LEU A 5 21.38 -4.68 -0.56
C LEU A 5 22.52 -4.66 0.47
N CYS A 6 23.75 -4.41 0.04
CA CYS A 6 24.89 -4.18 0.93
C CYS A 6 24.74 -2.86 1.70
N SER A 7 24.35 -1.77 1.06
CA SER A 7 24.06 -0.48 1.71
C SER A 7 22.99 -0.63 2.80
N ILE A 8 21.93 -1.41 2.56
CA ILE A 8 20.88 -1.69 3.55
C ILE A 8 21.46 -2.38 4.80
N ARG A 9 22.39 -3.33 4.63
CA ARG A 9 23.06 -4.00 5.76
C ARG A 9 23.98 -3.05 6.53
N ILE A 10 24.65 -2.14 5.84
CA ILE A 10 25.55 -1.15 6.44
C ILE A 10 24.74 -0.11 7.23
N ILE A 11 23.67 0.44 6.65
CA ILE A 11 22.80 1.44 7.27
C ILE A 11 22.13 0.87 8.54
N LYS A 12 21.71 -0.39 8.52
CA LYS A 12 21.18 -1.06 9.73
C LYS A 12 22.23 -1.25 10.83
N LYS A 13 23.51 -1.28 10.47
CA LYS A 13 24.62 -1.51 11.41
C LYS A 13 25.24 -0.21 11.91
N VAL A 14 25.17 0.85 11.10
CA VAL A 14 25.67 2.20 11.41
C VAL A 14 24.67 3.23 10.88
N PRO A 15 23.67 3.62 11.69
CA PRO A 15 22.63 4.58 11.27
C PRO A 15 23.19 5.97 10.95
N ASP A 16 24.34 6.35 11.53
CA ASP A 16 25.00 7.65 11.31
C ASP A 16 25.44 7.87 9.84
N LEU A 17 25.59 6.80 9.06
CA LEU A 17 25.93 6.88 7.64
C LEU A 17 24.69 7.12 6.74
N ALA A 18 23.48 7.09 7.30
CA ALA A 18 22.24 7.21 6.53
C ALA A 18 22.17 8.51 5.71
N GLU A 19 22.68 9.62 6.26
CA GLU A 19 22.69 10.93 5.60
C GLU A 19 23.46 10.93 4.27
N ILE A 20 24.55 10.17 4.19
CA ILE A 20 25.40 10.06 3.00
C ILE A 20 24.64 9.37 1.86
N PHE A 21 23.74 8.45 2.20
CA PHE A 21 22.98 7.67 1.22
C PHE A 21 21.69 8.34 0.75
N ILE A 22 21.24 9.44 1.37
CA ILE A 22 19.99 10.13 0.99
C ILE A 22 20.05 10.63 -0.47
N ASN A 23 21.10 11.37 -0.83
CA ASN A 23 21.22 11.95 -2.17
C ASN A 23 21.40 10.88 -3.27
N PRO A 24 22.29 9.87 -3.11
CA PRO A 24 22.37 8.76 -4.06
C PRO A 24 21.06 7.98 -4.20
N ALA A 25 20.35 7.73 -3.09
CA ALA A 25 19.07 7.01 -3.13
C ALA A 25 17.99 7.82 -3.87
N ALA A 26 17.92 9.13 -3.66
CA ALA A 26 17.02 10.01 -4.39
C ALA A 26 17.33 10.06 -5.90
N ALA A 27 18.61 9.96 -6.30
CA ALA A 27 18.99 9.90 -7.71
C ALA A 27 18.49 8.61 -8.39
N LEU A 28 18.53 7.47 -7.69
CA LEU A 28 18.03 6.18 -8.22
C LEU A 28 16.53 6.20 -8.51
N LEU A 29 15.75 7.06 -7.86
CA LEU A 29 14.30 7.22 -8.11
C LEU A 29 13.98 7.94 -9.43
N LYS A 30 14.99 8.52 -10.10
CA LYS A 30 14.85 9.19 -11.40
C LYS A 30 15.24 8.31 -12.58
N GLU A 31 15.73 7.10 -12.31
CA GLU A 31 16.16 6.15 -13.33
C GLU A 31 14.95 5.57 -14.08
N LYS A 32 15.11 5.30 -15.38
CA LYS A 32 14.03 4.74 -16.20
C LYS A 32 13.87 3.23 -16.06
N HIS A 33 14.94 2.54 -15.66
CA HIS A 33 14.95 1.09 -15.60
C HIS A 33 14.24 0.59 -14.34
N HIS A 34 13.19 -0.21 -14.51
CA HIS A 34 12.32 -0.67 -13.41
C HIS A 34 13.09 -1.43 -12.32
N GLY A 35 14.06 -2.27 -12.69
CA GLY A 35 14.89 -2.98 -11.72
C GLY A 35 15.75 -2.05 -10.86
N ILE A 36 16.17 -0.90 -11.40
CA ILE A 36 16.94 0.11 -10.63
C ILE A 36 15.99 0.87 -9.71
N LEU A 37 14.81 1.26 -10.20
CA LEU A 37 13.76 1.90 -9.40
C LEU A 37 13.34 1.04 -8.21
N ILE A 38 13.06 -0.25 -8.39
CA ILE A 38 12.71 -1.16 -7.28
C ILE A 38 13.81 -1.18 -6.22
N THR A 39 15.06 -1.21 -6.66
CA THR A 39 16.22 -1.22 -5.77
C THR A 39 16.38 0.12 -5.03
N GLY A 40 16.19 1.24 -5.73
CA GLY A 40 16.21 2.59 -5.15
C GLY A 40 15.09 2.78 -4.12
N LEU A 41 13.87 2.38 -4.46
CA LEU A 41 12.70 2.41 -3.56
C LEU A 41 12.94 1.61 -2.29
N GLN A 42 13.54 0.42 -2.41
CA GLN A 42 13.88 -0.39 -1.23
C GLN A 42 14.91 0.31 -0.34
N LEU A 43 15.96 0.91 -0.92
CA LEU A 43 16.96 1.67 -0.17
C LEU A 43 16.34 2.89 0.53
N CYS A 44 15.51 3.68 -0.17
CA CYS A 44 14.82 4.83 0.41
C CYS A 44 13.88 4.39 1.53
N THR A 45 13.13 3.30 1.33
CA THR A 45 12.24 2.72 2.35
C THR A 45 13.00 2.37 3.62
N ASP A 46 14.17 1.75 3.50
CA ASP A 46 14.96 1.37 4.66
C ASP A 46 15.61 2.59 5.33
N LEU A 47 16.04 3.60 4.57
CA LEU A 47 16.53 4.88 5.10
C LEU A 47 15.45 5.62 5.91
N CYS A 48 14.22 5.71 5.38
CA CYS A 48 13.09 6.32 6.08
C CYS A 48 12.75 5.65 7.42
N LYS A 49 13.07 4.37 7.59
CA LYS A 49 12.84 3.64 8.85
C LYS A 49 13.93 3.87 9.88
N VAL A 50 15.11 4.28 9.44
CA VAL A 50 16.30 4.44 10.28
C VAL A 50 16.47 5.90 10.71
N SER A 51 16.10 6.87 9.86
CA SER A 51 16.22 8.30 10.14
C SER A 51 14.94 9.05 9.76
N SER A 52 14.45 9.86 10.71
CA SER A 52 13.35 10.81 10.52
C SER A 52 13.72 11.94 9.55
N GLU A 53 14.97 12.38 9.57
CA GLU A 53 15.50 13.46 8.71
C GLU A 53 15.51 13.01 7.24
N ALA A 54 15.89 11.75 7.01
CA ALA A 54 15.79 11.13 5.69
C ALA A 54 14.35 11.10 5.20
N LEU A 55 13.40 10.71 6.06
CA LEU A 55 11.98 10.69 5.73
C LEU A 55 11.46 12.07 5.30
N GLU A 56 11.76 13.12 6.06
CA GLU A 56 11.36 14.50 5.68
C GLU A 56 11.99 14.96 4.36
N CYS A 57 13.26 14.61 4.13
CA CYS A 57 13.96 14.93 2.89
C CYS A 57 13.30 14.24 1.68
N PHE A 58 12.95 12.95 1.81
CA PHE A 58 12.27 12.20 0.75
C PHE A 58 10.83 12.69 0.54
N ARG A 59 10.11 13.08 1.59
CA ARG A 59 8.77 13.69 1.47
C ARG A 59 8.79 14.95 0.62
N LYS A 60 9.80 15.80 0.80
CA LYS A 60 9.95 17.06 0.05
C LYS A 60 10.49 16.84 -1.37
N LYS A 61 11.50 15.99 -1.54
CA LYS A 61 12.23 15.87 -2.82
C LYS A 61 11.71 14.78 -3.76
N CYS A 62 11.05 13.75 -3.24
CA CYS A 62 10.81 12.52 -4.00
C CYS A 62 9.33 12.17 -4.17
N THR A 63 8.41 12.71 -3.37
CA THR A 63 6.97 12.42 -3.47
C THR A 63 6.45 12.62 -4.89
N GLU A 64 6.72 13.76 -5.53
CA GLU A 64 6.28 14.03 -6.90
C GLU A 64 6.88 13.07 -7.93
N SER A 65 8.17 12.73 -7.77
CA SER A 65 8.85 11.78 -8.66
C SER A 65 8.22 10.39 -8.59
N VAL A 66 7.86 9.95 -7.38
CA VAL A 66 7.22 8.65 -7.12
C VAL A 66 5.79 8.65 -7.65
N VAL A 67 5.02 9.72 -7.43
CA VAL A 67 3.68 9.92 -7.99
C VAL A 67 3.72 9.87 -9.52
N LYS A 68 4.69 10.55 -10.14
CA LYS A 68 4.89 10.52 -11.59
C LYS A 68 5.22 9.12 -12.10
N ALA A 69 6.17 8.43 -11.47
CA ALA A 69 6.52 7.06 -11.84
C ALA A 69 5.32 6.11 -11.76
N LEU A 70 4.49 6.25 -10.72
CA LEU A 70 3.27 5.47 -10.57
C LEU A 70 2.25 5.80 -11.66
N LYS A 71 2.07 7.09 -11.99
CA LYS A 71 1.21 7.54 -13.09
C LYS A 71 1.63 6.98 -14.44
N ASP A 72 2.94 6.98 -14.70
CA ASP A 72 3.53 6.46 -15.94
C ASP A 72 3.29 4.95 -16.09
N ILE A 73 3.31 4.19 -14.99
CA ILE A 73 2.99 2.74 -15.00
C ILE A 73 1.49 2.51 -15.19
N VAL A 74 0.65 3.25 -14.46
CA VAL A 74 -0.82 3.13 -14.54
C VAL A 74 -1.35 3.49 -15.93
N SER A 75 -0.70 4.42 -16.61
CA SER A 75 -1.08 4.88 -17.95
C SER A 75 -0.20 4.32 -19.06
N SER A 76 0.72 3.39 -18.72
CA SER A 76 1.74 2.92 -19.64
C SER A 76 1.10 2.18 -20.82
N PRO A 77 1.51 2.46 -22.07
CA PRO A 77 1.22 1.57 -23.17
C PRO A 77 1.90 0.21 -22.90
N TYR A 78 1.22 -0.87 -23.30
CA TYR A 78 1.67 -2.24 -23.11
C TYR A 78 3.16 -2.44 -23.43
N ALA A 79 3.94 -2.86 -22.42
CA ALA A 79 5.36 -3.14 -22.53
C ALA A 79 5.62 -4.63 -22.22
N PRO A 80 5.89 -5.46 -23.23
CA PRO A 80 5.95 -6.92 -23.06
C PRO A 80 7.11 -7.40 -22.16
N GLU A 81 8.16 -6.59 -22.01
CA GLU A 81 9.31 -6.89 -21.15
C GLU A 81 8.99 -6.83 -19.65
N TYR A 82 7.93 -6.11 -19.26
CA TYR A 82 7.49 -5.97 -17.87
C TYR A 82 6.03 -6.40 -17.64
N ASP A 83 5.39 -6.97 -18.66
CA ASP A 83 4.00 -7.42 -18.55
C ASP A 83 3.90 -8.68 -17.69
N VAL A 84 2.94 -8.64 -16.75
CA VAL A 84 2.53 -9.81 -15.99
C VAL A 84 1.03 -9.96 -16.12
N SER A 85 0.60 -10.84 -17.02
CA SER A 85 -0.81 -11.16 -17.25
C SER A 85 -1.65 -9.96 -17.71
N GLY A 86 -1.10 -9.08 -18.55
CA GLY A 86 -1.77 -7.89 -19.05
C GLY A 86 -1.67 -6.66 -18.14
N ILE A 87 -0.86 -6.74 -17.07
CA ILE A 87 -0.60 -5.63 -16.14
C ILE A 87 0.87 -5.24 -16.25
N ALA A 88 1.13 -3.95 -16.52
CA ALA A 88 2.47 -3.39 -16.57
C ALA A 88 3.11 -3.37 -15.18
N ASP A 89 4.20 -4.13 -15.03
CA ASP A 89 5.06 -4.25 -13.84
C ASP A 89 4.34 -4.16 -12.49
N PRO A 90 3.58 -5.20 -12.09
CA PRO A 90 2.89 -5.20 -10.80
C PRO A 90 3.85 -5.11 -9.60
N PHE A 91 5.11 -5.54 -9.76
CA PHE A 91 6.09 -5.51 -8.68
C PHE A 91 6.53 -4.07 -8.39
N LEU A 92 6.88 -3.32 -9.43
CA LEU A 92 7.20 -1.90 -9.29
C LEU A 92 6.00 -1.11 -8.78
N HIS A 93 4.80 -1.40 -9.28
CA HIS A 93 3.55 -0.78 -8.84
C HIS A 93 3.33 -0.93 -7.33
N ILE A 94 3.44 -2.15 -6.80
CA ILE A 94 3.31 -2.45 -5.37
C ILE A 94 4.43 -1.77 -4.56
N ARG A 95 5.66 -1.72 -5.09
CA ARG A 95 6.80 -1.07 -4.42
C ARG A 95 6.63 0.44 -4.30
N LEU A 96 6.10 1.09 -5.33
CA LEU A 96 5.79 2.52 -5.32
C LEU A 96 4.69 2.83 -4.29
N LEU A 97 3.60 2.06 -4.28
CA LEU A 97 2.52 2.20 -3.30
C LEU A 97 3.01 2.03 -1.86
N LYS A 98 3.88 1.05 -1.60
CA LYS A 98 4.52 0.83 -0.29
C LYS A 98 5.33 2.03 0.16
N PHE A 99 6.07 2.64 -0.76
CA PHE A 99 6.90 3.79 -0.44
C PHE A 99 6.05 5.04 -0.20
N LEU A 100 5.03 5.28 -1.03
CA LEU A 100 4.04 6.34 -0.83
C LEU A 100 3.36 6.26 0.54
N ARG A 101 3.00 5.05 0.99
CA ARG A 101 2.46 4.84 2.34
C ARG A 101 3.37 5.40 3.43
N ILE A 102 4.66 5.13 3.35
CA ILE A 102 5.64 5.61 4.33
C ILE A 102 5.77 7.13 4.27
N LEU A 103 5.75 7.70 3.06
CA LEU A 103 5.84 9.14 2.88
C LEU A 103 4.59 9.87 3.39
N GLY A 104 3.38 9.34 3.17
CA GLY A 104 2.12 9.98 3.58
C GLY A 104 1.72 9.76 5.04
N GLN A 105 2.26 8.73 5.71
CA GLN A 105 1.89 8.44 7.09
C GLN A 105 2.29 9.60 8.04
N GLY A 106 1.32 10.25 8.67
CA GLY A 106 1.54 11.39 9.56
C GLY A 106 1.96 12.68 8.85
N ASP A 107 1.64 12.83 7.55
CA ASP A 107 1.95 14.03 6.75
C ASP A 107 0.78 14.35 5.82
N ALA A 108 -0.01 15.36 6.17
CA ALA A 108 -1.19 15.74 5.39
C ALA A 108 -0.81 16.27 4.00
N ASP A 109 0.26 17.07 3.89
CA ASP A 109 0.69 17.66 2.62
C ASP A 109 1.16 16.57 1.63
N ALA A 110 1.93 15.57 2.09
CA ALA A 110 2.35 14.45 1.25
C ALA A 110 1.15 13.57 0.87
N SER A 111 0.22 13.35 1.79
CA SER A 111 -1.02 12.61 1.53
C SER A 111 -1.85 13.29 0.44
N GLU A 112 -2.04 14.60 0.52
CA GLU A 112 -2.74 15.37 -0.50
C GLU A 112 -2.09 15.25 -1.88
N ARG A 113 -0.76 15.35 -1.97
CA ARG A 113 -0.01 15.21 -3.24
C ARG A 113 -0.17 13.83 -3.91
N MET A 114 -0.48 12.78 -3.15
CA MET A 114 -0.65 11.43 -3.70
C MET A 114 -2.11 11.01 -3.86
N ASN A 115 -3.08 11.81 -3.43
CA ASN A 115 -4.49 11.44 -3.43
C ASN A 115 -5.01 11.09 -4.83
N ASP A 116 -4.72 11.93 -5.82
CA ASP A 116 -5.21 11.74 -7.19
C ASP A 116 -4.67 10.45 -7.83
N ILE A 117 -3.39 10.13 -7.60
CA ILE A 117 -2.80 8.92 -8.17
C ILE A 117 -3.33 7.67 -7.48
N LEU A 118 -3.59 7.71 -6.16
CA LEU A 118 -4.20 6.58 -5.44
C LEU A 118 -5.63 6.33 -5.92
N ALA A 119 -6.43 7.38 -6.14
CA ALA A 119 -7.75 7.26 -6.77
C ALA A 119 -7.66 6.65 -8.17
N GLN A 120 -6.69 7.08 -8.97
CA GLN A 120 -6.50 6.57 -10.32
C GLN A 120 -6.09 5.08 -10.33
N VAL A 121 -5.17 4.67 -9.45
CA VAL A 121 -4.78 3.26 -9.29
C VAL A 121 -5.98 2.41 -8.88
N ALA A 122 -6.73 2.87 -7.88
CA ALA A 122 -7.90 2.19 -7.34
C ALA A 122 -9.05 2.03 -8.37
N THR A 123 -9.16 2.93 -9.34
CA THR A 123 -10.21 2.90 -10.38
C THR A 123 -9.80 2.22 -11.68
N LYS A 124 -8.53 2.36 -12.10
CA LYS A 124 -8.04 1.77 -13.36
C LYS A 124 -7.54 0.34 -13.23
N THR A 125 -7.15 -0.11 -12.03
CA THR A 125 -6.61 -1.46 -11.85
C THR A 125 -7.73 -2.50 -11.88
N GLU A 126 -7.61 -3.47 -12.77
CA GLU A 126 -8.56 -4.58 -12.87
C GLU A 126 -8.37 -5.60 -11.72
N SER A 127 -9.47 -6.10 -11.15
CA SER A 127 -9.48 -7.10 -10.05
C SER A 127 -9.75 -8.54 -10.53
N ASN A 128 -9.68 -8.77 -11.84
CA ASN A 128 -9.92 -10.08 -12.47
C ASN A 128 -8.70 -11.04 -12.37
N LYS A 129 -7.51 -10.54 -12.04
CA LYS A 129 -6.27 -11.30 -11.92
C LYS A 129 -5.61 -11.11 -10.56
N ASN A 130 -4.81 -12.08 -10.13
CA ASN A 130 -4.08 -12.03 -8.87
C ASN A 130 -3.12 -10.84 -8.77
N ALA A 131 -2.46 -10.47 -9.88
CA ALA A 131 -1.57 -9.31 -9.91
C ALA A 131 -2.32 -7.99 -9.64
N GLY A 132 -3.48 -7.80 -10.27
CA GLY A 132 -4.32 -6.63 -10.03
C GLY A 132 -4.92 -6.60 -8.63
N ASN A 133 -5.34 -7.76 -8.11
CA ASN A 133 -5.78 -7.90 -6.72
C ASN A 133 -4.66 -7.54 -5.74
N ALA A 134 -3.41 -7.93 -6.01
CA ALA A 134 -2.27 -7.56 -5.17
C ALA A 134 -1.98 -6.06 -5.19
N ILE A 135 -2.06 -5.41 -6.35
CA ILE A 135 -1.92 -3.94 -6.47
C ILE A 135 -3.03 -3.22 -5.68
N LEU A 136 -4.28 -3.62 -5.87
CA LEU A 136 -5.43 -3.03 -5.18
C LEU A 136 -5.36 -3.25 -3.67
N CYS A 137 -4.95 -4.45 -3.23
CA CYS A 137 -4.67 -4.76 -1.82
C CYS A 137 -3.65 -3.77 -1.22
N GLU A 138 -2.52 -3.55 -1.89
CA GLU A 138 -1.53 -2.60 -1.40
C GLU A 138 -2.05 -1.16 -1.46
N CYS A 139 -2.77 -0.78 -2.51
CA CYS A 139 -3.37 0.55 -2.65
C CYS A 139 -4.35 0.86 -1.50
N VAL A 140 -5.21 -0.10 -1.16
CA VAL A 140 -6.10 -0.01 0.00
C VAL A 140 -5.31 0.15 1.29
N GLU A 141 -4.25 -0.64 1.49
CA GLU A 141 -3.43 -0.53 2.70
C GLU A 141 -2.70 0.82 2.79
N THR A 142 -2.28 1.39 1.65
CA THR A 142 -1.73 2.74 1.56
C THR A 142 -2.79 3.79 1.94
N ILE A 143 -3.97 3.77 1.32
CA ILE A 143 -5.06 4.72 1.60
C ILE A 143 -5.47 4.69 3.08
N MET A 144 -5.54 3.51 3.68
CA MET A 144 -5.93 3.35 5.09
C MET A 144 -4.86 3.85 6.08
N SER A 145 -3.63 4.07 5.64
CA SER A 145 -2.50 4.45 6.50
C SER A 145 -2.11 5.93 6.38
N ILE A 146 -2.63 6.66 5.39
CA ILE A 146 -2.33 8.08 5.16
C ILE A 146 -3.41 8.99 5.77
N GLU A 147 -3.08 10.28 5.90
CA GLU A 147 -4.00 11.31 6.37
C GLU A 147 -4.92 11.74 5.21
N ASP A 148 -6.04 11.04 5.02
CA ASP A 148 -7.03 11.32 3.96
C ASP A 148 -8.36 11.86 4.50
N SER A 149 -8.98 12.75 3.72
CA SER A 149 -10.23 13.47 4.02
C SER A 149 -11.51 12.66 3.75
N GLY A 150 -11.41 11.35 3.52
CA GLY A 150 -12.52 10.40 3.58
C GLY A 150 -13.02 9.90 2.22
N GLY A 151 -12.78 10.64 1.14
CA GLY A 151 -13.16 10.23 -0.22
C GLY A 151 -12.42 8.96 -0.67
N LEU A 152 -11.10 8.89 -0.46
CA LEU A 152 -10.33 7.69 -0.79
C LEU A 152 -10.65 6.55 0.16
N ARG A 153 -10.92 6.85 1.44
CA ARG A 153 -11.35 5.83 2.40
C ARG A 153 -12.62 5.12 1.93
N VAL A 154 -13.62 5.84 1.43
CA VAL A 154 -14.84 5.23 0.86
C VAL A 154 -14.52 4.34 -0.35
N LEU A 155 -13.60 4.77 -1.23
CA LEU A 155 -13.18 3.98 -2.38
C LEU A 155 -12.47 2.68 -1.95
N ALA A 156 -11.55 2.78 -1.00
CA ALA A 156 -10.81 1.64 -0.47
C ALA A 156 -11.75 0.63 0.23
N VAL A 157 -12.74 1.12 0.96
CA VAL A 157 -13.79 0.29 1.59
C VAL A 157 -14.66 -0.41 0.55
N THR A 158 -14.99 0.28 -0.54
CA THR A 158 -15.73 -0.30 -1.67
C THR A 158 -14.95 -1.45 -2.32
N ILE A 159 -13.62 -1.31 -2.47
CA ILE A 159 -12.74 -2.37 -2.97
C ILE A 159 -12.70 -3.56 -2.00
N LEU A 160 -12.56 -3.31 -0.69
CA LEU A 160 -12.60 -4.36 0.33
C LEU A 160 -13.92 -5.12 0.32
N GLY A 161 -15.05 -4.44 0.13
CA GLY A 161 -16.36 -5.07 -0.04
C GLY A 161 -16.40 -6.04 -1.23
N LYS A 162 -15.83 -5.66 -2.37
CA LYS A 162 -15.69 -6.55 -3.53
C LYS A 162 -14.81 -7.77 -3.24
N PHE A 163 -13.73 -7.58 -2.46
CA PHE A 163 -12.83 -8.66 -2.07
C PHE A 163 -13.45 -9.65 -1.08
N LEU A 164 -14.32 -9.19 -0.17
CA LEU A 164 -15.06 -10.07 0.74
C LEU A 164 -16.02 -11.01 -0.01
N SER A 165 -16.59 -10.56 -1.12
CA SER A 165 -17.46 -11.38 -1.98
C SER A 165 -16.69 -12.17 -3.06
N ASN A 166 -15.35 -12.18 -3.01
CA ASN A 166 -14.54 -12.90 -3.99
C ASN A 166 -14.61 -14.42 -3.77
N ARG A 167 -14.54 -15.20 -4.85
CA ARG A 167 -14.55 -16.67 -4.78
C ARG A 167 -13.26 -17.25 -4.17
N ASP A 168 -12.14 -16.52 -4.25
CA ASP A 168 -10.86 -16.95 -3.70
C ASP A 168 -10.78 -16.69 -2.18
N ASN A 169 -10.60 -17.75 -1.40
CA ASN A 169 -10.46 -17.68 0.06
C ASN A 169 -9.27 -16.82 0.50
N ASN A 170 -8.18 -16.80 -0.25
CA ASN A 170 -6.99 -16.00 0.08
C ASN A 170 -7.30 -14.51 -0.02
N ILE A 171 -8.05 -14.11 -1.05
CA ILE A 171 -8.47 -12.71 -1.25
C ILE A 171 -9.42 -12.28 -0.12
N ARG A 172 -10.40 -13.14 0.22
CA ARG A 172 -11.32 -12.90 1.34
C ARG A 172 -10.57 -12.76 2.67
N TYR A 173 -9.58 -13.62 2.91
CA TYR A 173 -8.75 -13.57 4.10
C TYR A 173 -7.96 -12.26 4.20
N VAL A 174 -7.33 -11.81 3.10
CA VAL A 174 -6.58 -10.55 3.06
C VAL A 174 -7.51 -9.36 3.30
N ALA A 175 -8.70 -9.33 2.69
CA ALA A 175 -9.68 -8.28 2.88
C ALA A 175 -10.15 -8.18 4.34
N LEU A 176 -10.44 -9.31 4.98
CA LEU A 176 -10.77 -9.34 6.40
C LEU A 176 -9.61 -8.79 7.23
N ASN A 177 -8.37 -9.19 6.93
CA ASN A 177 -7.18 -8.72 7.64
C ASN A 177 -7.00 -7.21 7.56
N MET A 178 -7.23 -6.64 6.38
CA MET A 178 -7.17 -5.20 6.13
C MET A 178 -8.31 -4.45 6.84
N LEU A 179 -9.53 -4.99 6.83
CA LEU A 179 -10.66 -4.40 7.55
C LEU A 179 -10.45 -4.31 9.06
N MET A 180 -9.79 -5.29 9.69
CA MET A 180 -9.45 -5.17 11.12
C MET A 180 -8.41 -4.08 11.37
N LYS A 181 -7.43 -3.88 10.48
CA LYS A 181 -6.50 -2.77 10.62
C LYS A 181 -7.22 -1.42 10.47
N ALA A 182 -8.22 -1.37 9.60
CA ALA A 182 -9.10 -0.21 9.40
C ALA A 182 -10.18 -0.04 10.48
N ALA A 183 -10.33 -0.98 11.43
CA ALA A 183 -11.36 -0.94 12.47
C ALA A 183 -11.18 0.17 13.52
N VAL A 184 -10.13 0.98 13.38
CA VAL A 184 -9.99 2.27 14.04
C VAL A 184 -11.09 3.25 13.57
N ASP A 185 -11.62 3.06 12.36
CA ASP A 185 -12.70 3.87 11.79
C ASP A 185 -14.05 3.12 11.89
N THR A 186 -14.73 3.30 13.03
CA THR A 186 -15.96 2.55 13.39
C THR A 186 -17.08 2.67 12.35
N GLN A 187 -17.16 3.79 11.62
CA GLN A 187 -18.21 4.01 10.62
C GLN A 187 -18.05 3.13 9.38
N VAL A 188 -16.80 2.92 8.96
CA VAL A 188 -16.45 2.09 7.81
C VAL A 188 -16.87 0.63 8.03
N VAL A 189 -16.58 0.11 9.22
CA VAL A 189 -16.83 -1.29 9.52
C VAL A 189 -18.34 -1.56 9.70
N GLN A 190 -19.10 -0.59 10.25
CA GLN A 190 -20.55 -0.71 10.34
C GLN A 190 -21.22 -0.83 8.96
N ARG A 191 -20.72 -0.14 7.94
CA ARG A 191 -21.27 -0.18 6.58
C ARG A 191 -21.19 -1.58 5.94
N HIS A 192 -20.17 -2.36 6.28
CA HIS A 192 -19.97 -3.73 5.76
C HIS A 192 -20.29 -4.83 6.77
N ARG A 193 -20.94 -4.48 7.89
CA ARG A 193 -21.25 -5.42 8.97
C ARG A 193 -22.02 -6.64 8.49
N ALA A 194 -22.96 -6.48 7.55
CA ALA A 194 -23.73 -7.59 6.97
C ALA A 194 -22.82 -8.62 6.27
N THR A 195 -21.92 -8.17 5.39
CA THR A 195 -20.97 -9.04 4.69
C THR A 195 -19.96 -9.66 5.66
N ILE A 196 -19.49 -8.92 6.66
CA ILE A 196 -18.59 -9.46 7.70
C ILE A 196 -19.30 -10.57 8.50
N LEU A 197 -20.58 -10.38 8.84
CA LEU A 197 -21.40 -11.39 9.52
C LEU A 197 -21.67 -12.62 8.64
N GLU A 198 -21.73 -12.48 7.32
CA GLU A 198 -21.76 -13.63 6.41
C GLU A 198 -20.44 -14.41 6.45
N CYS A 199 -19.29 -13.72 6.51
CA CYS A 199 -17.99 -14.38 6.68
C CYS A 199 -17.83 -15.12 8.03
N VAL A 200 -18.63 -14.78 9.05
CA VAL A 200 -18.69 -15.54 10.33
C VAL A 200 -19.24 -16.96 10.11
N LYS A 201 -20.07 -17.15 9.09
CA LYS A 201 -20.67 -18.43 8.70
C LYS A 201 -19.91 -19.14 7.57
N ASP A 202 -18.73 -18.63 7.20
CA ASP A 202 -17.95 -19.17 6.08
C ASP A 202 -17.60 -20.65 6.26
N SER A 203 -17.46 -21.41 5.18
CA SER A 203 -17.04 -22.82 5.25
C SER A 203 -15.59 -22.99 5.74
N ASP A 204 -14.74 -21.98 5.54
CA ASP A 204 -13.35 -21.97 6.00
C ASP A 204 -13.21 -21.56 7.47
N ALA A 205 -12.62 -22.44 8.28
CA ALA A 205 -12.44 -22.23 9.72
C ALA A 205 -11.55 -21.02 10.06
N THR A 206 -10.56 -20.70 9.21
CA THR A 206 -9.67 -19.54 9.41
C THR A 206 -10.39 -18.23 9.16
N ILE A 207 -11.22 -18.18 8.10
CA ILE A 207 -12.08 -17.04 7.78
C ILE A 207 -13.10 -16.83 8.90
N ARG A 208 -13.80 -17.90 9.34
CA ARG A 208 -14.74 -17.82 10.48
C ARG A 208 -14.08 -17.26 11.72
N LYS A 209 -12.95 -17.84 12.15
CA LYS A 209 -12.24 -17.42 13.37
C LYS A 209 -11.78 -15.97 13.28
N ARG A 210 -11.42 -15.50 12.08
CA ARG A 210 -11.00 -14.12 11.85
C ARG A 210 -12.18 -13.16 11.86
N ALA A 211 -13.28 -13.48 11.19
CA ALA A 211 -14.50 -12.68 11.19
C ALA A 211 -15.07 -12.49 12.61
N HIS A 212 -15.06 -13.54 13.44
CA HIS A 212 -15.45 -13.45 14.86
C HIS A 212 -14.60 -12.44 15.65
N ARG A 213 -13.29 -12.35 15.37
CA ARG A 213 -12.43 -11.34 16.02
C ARG A 213 -12.77 -9.93 15.55
N THR A 214 -13.01 -9.75 14.26
CA THR A 214 -13.42 -8.46 13.70
C THR A 214 -14.76 -8.00 14.30
N THR A 215 -15.75 -8.89 14.44
CA THR A 215 -17.04 -8.57 15.06
C THR A 215 -16.94 -8.31 16.57
N GLY A 216 -16.03 -8.99 17.28
CA GLY A 216 -15.81 -8.75 18.70
C GLY A 216 -15.24 -7.36 19.01
N GLN A 217 -14.51 -6.75 18.07
CA GLN A 217 -14.03 -5.37 18.18
C GLN A 217 -15.10 -4.31 17.85
N LEU A 218 -16.23 -4.73 17.25
CA LEU A 218 -17.35 -3.86 16.87
C LEU A 218 -18.45 -3.78 17.93
N SER A 219 -18.49 -4.71 18.88
CA SER A 219 -19.35 -4.60 20.05
C SER A 219 -18.93 -3.35 20.83
N PRO A 220 -19.81 -2.37 21.05
CA PRO A 220 -19.50 -1.29 21.98
C PRO A 220 -19.16 -1.97 23.31
N GLN A 221 -18.07 -1.54 23.94
CA GLN A 221 -17.86 -1.89 25.34
C GLN A 221 -19.10 -1.42 26.10
N SER A 222 -19.98 -2.36 26.41
CA SER A 222 -20.92 -2.24 27.50
C SER A 222 -20.06 -2.30 28.77
N SER A 223 -19.46 -1.16 29.11
CA SER A 223 -18.83 -0.96 30.42
C SER A 223 -19.97 -0.86 31.43
N GLY A 224 -20.16 -1.95 32.17
CA GLY A 224 -20.65 -1.88 33.54
C GLY A 224 -19.55 -1.45 34.49
#